data_AF-A0A2S4L8C3-F1
#
_entry.id   AF-A0A2S4L8C3-F1
#
_cell.length_a   1.000
_cell.length_b   1.000
_cell.length_c   1.000
_cell.angle_alpha   90.00
_cell.angle_beta   90.00
_cell.angle_gamma   90.00
#
_symmetry.space_group_name_H-M   'P 1'
#
loop_
_entity.id
_entity.type
_entity.pdbx_description
1 polymer ?
#
loop_
_entity_poly.entity_id
_entity_poly.type
_entity_poly.pdbx_seq_one_letter_code
_entity_poly.pdbx_strand_id
1 'polypeptide(L)'
;MAAADPFDSALDLLRRLNPKHTASHLNAIISLAPDLTEDLLSSVDQPLVVRRCKQTGREYLLCDYNRDGDSYRSPWSNHFDP
;
A
#
# COMPACT_ATOMS: atom_id res chain seq x y z
N MET A 1 0.70 -32.90 3.19
CA MET A 1 0.89 -31.63 2.45
C MET A 1 1.40 -30.62 3.46
N ALA A 2 2.57 -30.01 3.23
CA ALA A 2 2.94 -28.83 3.99
C ALA A 2 1.81 -27.80 3.80
N ALA A 3 1.31 -27.21 4.88
CA ALA A 3 0.33 -26.13 4.76
C ALA A 3 0.98 -25.02 3.93
N ALA A 4 0.27 -24.51 2.93
CA ALA A 4 0.76 -23.40 2.14
C ALA A 4 0.98 -22.19 3.06
N ASP A 5 2.13 -21.54 2.93
CA ASP A 5 2.41 -20.31 3.69
C ASP A 5 1.33 -19.27 3.34
N PRO A 6 0.63 -18.68 4.33
CA PRO A 6 -0.40 -17.67 4.10
C PRO A 6 0.10 -16.47 3.31
N PHE A 7 1.34 -16.04 3.52
CA PHE A 7 1.97 -14.93 2.80
C PHE A 7 2.21 -15.29 1.33
N ASP A 8 2.81 -16.45 1.06
CA ASP A 8 3.01 -16.93 -0.31
C ASP A 8 1.68 -17.10 -1.06
N SER A 9 0.66 -17.58 -0.36
CA SER A 9 -0.69 -17.77 -0.90
C SER A 9 -1.35 -16.43 -1.26
N ALA A 10 -1.17 -15.41 -0.41
CA ALA A 10 -1.65 -14.06 -0.68
C ALA A 10 -0.96 -13.43 -1.90
N LEU A 11 0.37 -13.58 -2.01
CA LEU A 11 1.11 -13.12 -3.18
C LEU A 11 0.69 -13.85 -4.46
N ASP A 12 0.46 -15.16 -4.41
CA ASP A 12 -0.03 -15.93 -5.56
C ASP A 12 -1.44 -15.50 -5.99
N LEU A 13 -2.32 -15.22 -5.02
CA LEU A 13 -3.65 -14.71 -5.30
C LEU A 13 -3.60 -13.34 -6.01
N LEU A 14 -2.78 -12.41 -5.51
CA LEU A 14 -2.63 -11.07 -6.10
C LEU A 14 -2.04 -11.10 -7.51
N ARG A 15 -1.23 -12.13 -7.84
CA ARG A 15 -0.73 -12.36 -9.22
C ARG A 15 -1.81 -12.84 -10.20
N ARG A 16 -2.94 -13.38 -9.71
CA ARG A 16 -4.01 -13.96 -10.54
C ARG A 16 -5.25 -13.09 -10.64
N LEU A 17 -5.51 -12.28 -9.62
CA LEU A 17 -6.65 -11.37 -9.61
C LEU A 17 -6.47 -10.23 -10.62
N ASN A 18 -7.58 -9.59 -11.00
CA ASN A 18 -7.55 -8.49 -11.96
C ASN A 18 -6.72 -7.30 -11.39
N PRO A 19 -5.63 -6.88 -12.06
CA PRO A 19 -4.73 -5.84 -11.54
C PRO A 19 -5.39 -4.45 -11.46
N LYS A 20 -6.53 -4.22 -12.13
CA LYS A 20 -7.30 -2.97 -12.00
C LYS A 20 -7.76 -2.72 -10.57
N HIS A 21 -7.89 -3.77 -9.76
CA HIS A 21 -8.46 -3.73 -8.42
C HIS A 21 -7.44 -4.09 -7.33
N THR A 22 -6.13 -4.05 -7.61
CA THR A 22 -5.06 -4.43 -6.66
C THR A 22 -5.22 -3.78 -5.29
N ALA A 23 -5.49 -2.47 -5.22
CA ALA A 23 -5.68 -1.79 -3.93
C ALA A 23 -6.86 -2.36 -3.12
N SER A 24 -7.98 -2.66 -3.79
CA SER A 24 -9.14 -3.28 -3.12
C SER A 24 -8.87 -4.72 -2.71
N HIS A 25 -8.17 -5.49 -3.53
CA HIS A 25 -7.82 -6.87 -3.21
C HIS A 25 -6.85 -6.94 -2.03
N LEU A 26 -5.83 -6.10 -2.02
CA LEU A 26 -4.86 -6.00 -0.94
C LEU A 26 -5.54 -5.66 0.39
N ASN A 27 -6.39 -4.63 0.41
CA ASN A 27 -7.16 -4.26 1.60
C ASN A 27 -8.09 -5.40 2.10
N ALA A 28 -8.69 -6.15 1.18
CA ALA A 28 -9.53 -7.30 1.55
C ALA A 28 -8.71 -8.45 2.16
N ILE A 29 -7.51 -8.72 1.62
CA ILE A 29 -6.60 -9.73 2.17
C ILE A 29 -6.07 -9.29 3.55
N ILE A 30 -5.68 -8.03 3.71
CA ILE A 30 -5.28 -7.46 5.00
C ILE A 30 -6.40 -7.59 6.03
N SER A 31 -7.65 -7.34 5.63
CA SER A 31 -8.81 -7.50 6.51
C SER A 31 -9.04 -8.96 6.94
N LEU A 32 -8.66 -9.92 6.10
CA LEU A 32 -8.76 -11.36 6.38
C LEU A 32 -7.61 -11.86 7.25
N ALA A 33 -6.40 -11.35 7.04
CA ALA A 33 -5.17 -11.75 7.70
C ALA A 33 -4.37 -10.52 8.16
N PRO A 34 -4.80 -9.84 9.24
CA PRO A 34 -4.19 -8.59 9.68
C PRO A 34 -2.72 -8.75 10.12
N ASP A 35 -2.33 -9.95 10.54
CA ASP A 35 -0.95 -10.26 10.92
C ASP A 35 0.05 -10.13 9.76
N LEU A 36 -0.43 -10.18 8.51
CA LEU A 36 0.39 -10.05 7.29
C LEU A 36 0.48 -8.61 6.77
N THR A 37 -0.09 -7.63 7.47
CA THR A 37 -0.25 -6.25 6.96
C THR A 37 1.07 -5.62 6.52
N GLU A 38 2.08 -5.63 7.39
CA GLU A 38 3.38 -5.00 7.09
C GLU A 38 4.10 -5.69 5.93
N ASP A 39 4.10 -7.02 5.90
CA ASP A 39 4.74 -7.80 4.85
C ASP A 39 4.05 -7.60 3.49
N LEU A 40 2.72 -7.53 3.48
CA LEU A 40 1.94 -7.33 2.26
C LEU A 40 2.06 -5.90 1.73
N LEU A 41 1.97 -4.89 2.59
CA LEU A 41 2.12 -3.48 2.18
C LEU A 41 3.53 -3.17 1.66
N SER A 42 4.56 -3.83 2.21
CA SER A 42 5.94 -3.68 1.76
C SER A 42 6.29 -4.47 0.49
N SER A 43 5.53 -5.54 0.18
CA SER A 43 5.82 -6.45 -0.94
C SER A 43 4.90 -6.27 -2.16
N VAL A 44 3.76 -5.59 -2.02
CA VAL A 44 2.74 -5.46 -3.07
C VAL A 44 2.60 -4.01 -3.49
N ASP A 45 3.11 -3.70 -4.69
CA ASP A 45 2.96 -2.38 -5.29
C ASP A 45 1.49 -2.06 -5.64
N GLN A 46 1.10 -0.81 -5.35
CA GLN A 46 -0.20 -0.25 -5.73
C GLN A 46 -0.01 0.92 -6.69
N PRO A 47 -1.00 1.22 -7.57
CA PRO A 47 -0.97 2.42 -8.38
C PRO A 47 -0.79 3.68 -7.51
N LEU A 48 0.22 4.48 -7.84
CA LEU A 48 0.55 5.68 -7.08
C LEU A 48 -0.51 6.76 -7.26
N VAL A 49 -0.87 7.42 -6.16
CA VAL A 49 -1.79 8.55 -6.15
C VAL A 49 -1.00 9.86 -6.07
N VAL A 50 -1.44 10.89 -6.79
CA VAL A 50 -0.83 12.22 -6.73
C VAL A 50 -1.56 13.07 -5.69
N ARG A 51 -0.82 13.76 -4.84
CA ARG A 51 -1.34 14.79 -3.90
C ARG A 51 -0.56 16.09 -4.08
N ARG A 52 -1.16 17.22 -3.73
CA ARG A 52 -0.51 18.54 -3.76
C ARG A 52 -0.04 18.94 -2.38
N CYS A 53 1.24 19.27 -2.24
CA CYS A 53 1.79 19.81 -1.00
C CYS A 53 1.21 21.21 -0.74
N LYS A 54 0.47 21.38 0.36
CA LYS A 54 -0.20 22.64 0.72
C LYS A 54 0.77 23.82 0.95
N GLN A 55 2.00 23.55 1.41
CA GLN A 55 2.99 24.59 1.67
C GLN A 55 3.73 25.08 0.42
N THR A 56 4.05 24.17 -0.50
CA THR A 56 4.89 24.48 -1.67
C THR A 56 4.11 24.57 -2.98
N GLY A 57 2.86 24.10 -3.01
CA GLY A 57 2.02 24.02 -4.20
C GLY A 57 2.43 22.92 -5.19
N ARG A 58 3.51 22.17 -4.92
CA ARG A 58 4.05 21.13 -5.78
C ARG A 58 3.38 19.79 -5.56
N GLU A 59 3.25 19.00 -6.61
CA GLU A 59 2.69 17.65 -6.56
C GLU A 59 3.71 16.64 -6.07
N TYR A 60 3.25 15.61 -5.35
CA TYR A 60 4.05 14.49 -4.87
C TYR A 60 3.24 13.19 -4.91
N LEU A 61 3.95 12.06 -4.91
CA LEU A 61 3.37 10.72 -4.99
C LEU A 61 3.12 10.16 -3.58
N LEU A 62 2.00 9.45 -3.43
CA LEU A 62 1.64 8.72 -2.21
C LEU A 62 2.02 7.24 -2.38
N CYS A 63 2.76 6.70 -1.42
CA CYS A 63 3.09 5.29 -1.31
C CYS A 63 3.26 4.91 0.17
N ASP A 64 3.46 3.62 0.44
CA ASP A 64 3.65 3.14 1.81
C ASP A 64 4.96 3.69 2.43
N TYR A 65 5.99 3.88 1.61
CA TYR A 65 7.29 4.42 2.05
C TYR A 65 7.26 5.86 2.58
N ASN A 66 6.22 6.64 2.24
CA ASN A 66 6.02 7.97 2.81
C ASN A 66 4.75 8.09 3.65
N ARG A 67 4.18 6.96 4.07
CA ARG A 67 2.97 6.87 4.90
C ARG A 67 3.33 6.71 6.38
N ASP A 68 2.55 7.36 7.24
CA ASP A 68 2.51 7.10 8.68
C ASP A 68 1.05 7.19 9.15
N GLY A 69 0.48 6.07 9.59
CA GLY A 69 -0.96 5.93 9.81
C GLY A 69 -1.76 6.26 8.54
N ASP A 70 -2.60 7.29 8.59
CA ASP A 70 -3.35 7.78 7.44
C ASP A 70 -2.77 9.06 6.81
N SER A 71 -1.59 9.48 7.27
CA SER A 71 -0.91 10.69 6.78
C SER A 71 0.23 10.36 5.84
N TYR A 72 0.55 11.28 4.92
CA TYR A 72 1.64 11.13 3.95
C TYR A 72 2.63 12.29 4.00
N ARG A 73 3.92 11.98 4.05
CA ARG A 73 5.00 12.97 4.10
C ARG A 73 5.32 13.52 2.70
N SER A 74 5.20 14.83 2.56
CA SER A 74 5.63 15.53 1.35
C SER A 74 7.17 15.61 1.29
N PRO A 75 7.81 15.25 0.16
CA PRO A 75 9.25 15.39 -0.01
C PRO A 75 9.69 16.86 -0.14
N TRP A 76 8.76 17.78 -0.43
CA TRP A 76 9.06 19.19 -0.64
C TRP A 76 9.05 20.00 0.65
N SER A 77 8.12 19.70 1.55
CA SER A 77 7.97 20.39 2.83
C SER A 77 8.46 19.59 4.03
N ASN A 78 8.71 18.29 3.86
CA ASN A 78 9.02 17.35 4.94
C ASN A 78 7.94 17.25 6.03
N HIS A 79 6.72 17.73 5.76
CA HIS A 79 5.58 17.64 6.66
C HIS A 79 4.60 16.56 6.20
N PHE A 80 4.01 15.88 7.18
CA PHE A 80 2.88 14.98 6.98
C PHE A 80 1.59 15.78 6.73
N ASP A 81 0.79 15.32 5.78
CA ASP A 81 -0.55 15.81 5.51
C ASP A 81 -1.55 14.65 5.68
N PRO A 82 -2.58 14.79 6.56
CA PRO A 82 -3.70 13.85 6.62
C PRO A 82 -4.39 13.72 5.26
#